data_AF-A0A1Y6EBM5-F1
#
_entry.id   AF-A0A1Y6EBM5-F1
#
_cell.length_a   1.000
_cell.length_b   1.000
_cell.length_c   1.000
_cell.angle_alpha   90.00
_cell.angle_beta   90.00
_cell.angle_gamma   90.00
#
_symmetry.space_group_name_H-M   'P 1'
#
loop_
_entity.id
_entity.type
_entity.pdbx_description
1 polymer ?
#
loop_
_entity_poly.entity_id
_entity_poly.type
_entity_poly.pdbx_seq_one_letter_code
_entity_poly.pdbx_strand_id
1 'polypeptide(L)'
;MTVRRRVIDDRGAGGMLALTIAAGTMAFSLLALSLFSVMPAKASANAAADSAAIAAAETASSSSTAQACDSAAEVATLNQATLVSCDVHGEEATVTVGRDIFATTYSVTARAAVPRPTHQTSGANGAIPLENLMVVSYPGVRADPPVYLRPDAASALVQMLDAYHSQTGDYLPVDEGYRDLAGQQQAFDEYGWPRAAIPGTSNHGQAIAVDFVNPPVVRGAAQHAWLVENAAQFGFEPLTDPDEPWHWDYAG
;
A
#
# COMPACT_ATOMS: atom_id res chain seq x y z
N MET A 1 -27.24 -88.54 -20.67
CA MET A 1 -26.44 -87.40 -21.18
C MET A 1 -26.38 -86.35 -20.07
N THR A 2 -25.30 -86.34 -19.28
CA THR A 2 -25.10 -85.38 -18.18
C THR A 2 -24.08 -84.34 -18.61
N VAL A 3 -24.54 -83.13 -18.93
CA VAL A 3 -23.68 -82.00 -19.28
C VAL A 3 -23.05 -81.47 -17.99
N ARG A 4 -21.78 -81.79 -17.73
CA ARG A 4 -20.98 -81.13 -16.68
C ARG A 4 -20.59 -79.73 -17.18
N ARG A 5 -21.23 -78.68 -16.67
CA ARG A 5 -20.74 -77.30 -16.77
C ARG A 5 -19.44 -77.20 -15.95
N ARG A 6 -18.30 -76.94 -16.60
CA ARG A 6 -17.10 -76.42 -15.93
C ARG A 6 -17.41 -75.01 -15.47
N VAL A 7 -17.55 -74.81 -14.17
CA VAL A 7 -17.44 -73.49 -13.56
C VAL A 7 -15.97 -73.11 -13.64
N ILE A 8 -15.65 -72.09 -14.43
CA ILE A 8 -14.31 -71.50 -14.47
C ILE A 8 -14.12 -70.77 -13.13
N ASP A 9 -13.01 -71.03 -12.46
CA ASP A 9 -12.72 -70.54 -11.11
C ASP A 9 -12.28 -69.06 -11.17
N ASP A 10 -13.17 -68.13 -10.80
CA ASP A 10 -12.94 -66.67 -10.80
C ASP A 10 -12.17 -66.15 -9.56
N ARG A 11 -11.62 -67.05 -8.72
CA ARG A 11 -10.97 -66.71 -7.43
C ARG A 11 -9.76 -65.76 -7.53
N GLY A 12 -9.27 -65.45 -8.72
CA GLY A 12 -8.19 -64.47 -8.94
C GLY A 12 -8.65 -63.09 -9.44
N ALA A 13 -9.83 -62.98 -10.06
CA ALA A 13 -10.25 -61.76 -10.76
C ALA A 13 -10.51 -60.59 -9.78
N GLY A 14 -11.12 -60.88 -8.62
CA GLY A 14 -11.37 -59.88 -7.58
C GLY A 14 -10.08 -59.32 -6.95
N GLY A 15 -9.06 -60.17 -6.76
CA GLY A 15 -7.76 -59.75 -6.22
C GLY A 15 -6.99 -58.84 -7.18
N MET A 16 -7.00 -59.16 -8.47
CA MET A 16 -6.36 -58.33 -9.50
C MET A 16 -7.06 -56.97 -9.67
N LEU A 17 -8.40 -56.94 -9.61
CA LEU A 17 -9.15 -55.69 -9.64
C LEU A 17 -8.84 -54.81 -8.42
N ALA A 18 -8.77 -55.39 -7.22
CA ALA A 18 -8.42 -54.66 -6.01
C ALA A 18 -7.00 -54.06 -6.07
N LEU A 19 -6.02 -54.81 -6.58
CA LEU A 19 -4.64 -54.33 -6.73
C LEU A 19 -4.53 -53.21 -7.77
N THR A 20 -5.24 -53.33 -8.90
CA THR A 20 -5.23 -52.29 -9.95
C THR A 20 -5.90 -51.00 -9.47
N ILE A 21 -7.01 -51.09 -8.74
CA ILE A 21 -7.65 -49.94 -8.11
C ILE A 21 -6.70 -49.30 -7.09
N ALA A 22 -6.10 -50.08 -6.19
CA ALA A 22 -5.18 -49.57 -5.18
C ALA A 22 -3.93 -48.89 -5.79
N ALA A 23 -3.34 -49.49 -6.84
CA ALA A 23 -2.22 -48.89 -7.55
C ALA A 23 -2.64 -47.62 -8.29
N GLY A 24 -3.82 -47.62 -8.92
CA GLY A 24 -4.39 -46.47 -9.61
C GLY A 24 -4.69 -45.29 -8.67
N THR A 25 -5.27 -45.55 -7.50
CA THR A 25 -5.55 -44.51 -6.49
C THR A 25 -4.27 -43.96 -5.87
N MET A 26 -3.26 -44.80 -5.64
CA MET A 26 -1.96 -44.36 -5.14
C MET A 26 -1.23 -43.48 -6.18
N ALA A 27 -1.21 -43.90 -7.45
CA ALA A 27 -0.64 -43.11 -8.54
C ALA A 27 -1.36 -41.77 -8.73
N PHE A 28 -2.69 -41.77 -8.70
CA PHE A 28 -3.49 -40.54 -8.80
C PHE A 28 -3.26 -39.61 -7.61
N SER A 29 -3.21 -40.15 -6.38
CA SER A 29 -2.94 -39.36 -5.17
C SER A 29 -1.55 -38.71 -5.20
N LEU A 30 -0.53 -39.43 -5.66
CA LEU A 30 0.82 -38.89 -5.82
C LEU A 30 0.85 -37.77 -6.87
N LEU A 31 0.17 -37.96 -8.00
CA LEU A 31 0.06 -36.94 -9.04
C LEU A 31 -0.68 -35.70 -8.52
N ALA A 32 -1.79 -35.89 -7.80
CA ALA A 32 -2.56 -34.81 -7.20
C ALA A 32 -1.72 -34.02 -6.19
N LEU A 33 -1.02 -34.69 -5.27
CA LEU A 33 -0.12 -34.04 -4.31
C LEU A 33 0.99 -33.22 -4.99
N SER A 34 1.54 -33.72 -6.11
CA SER A 34 2.54 -33.00 -6.89
C SER A 34 1.99 -31.74 -7.56
N LEU A 35 0.73 -31.73 -7.98
CA LEU A 35 0.07 -30.56 -8.55
C LEU A 35 -0.33 -29.54 -7.46
N PHE A 36 -0.84 -30.04 -6.33
CA PHE A 36 -1.26 -29.18 -5.21
C PHE A 36 -0.09 -28.51 -4.49
N SER A 37 1.14 -29.04 -4.57
CA SER A 37 2.33 -28.39 -4.01
C SER A 37 2.85 -27.20 -4.84
N VAL A 38 2.50 -27.12 -6.13
CA VAL A 38 2.97 -26.06 -7.04
C VAL A 38 2.27 -24.72 -6.78
N MET A 39 0.98 -24.73 -6.46
CA MET A 39 0.20 -23.50 -6.23
C MET A 39 0.70 -22.67 -5.03
N PRO A 40 0.91 -23.26 -3.83
CA PRO A 40 1.50 -22.55 -2.69
C PRO A 40 2.95 -22.10 -2.96
N ALA A 41 3.72 -22.90 -3.69
CA ALA A 41 5.09 -22.55 -4.05
C ALA A 41 5.14 -21.33 -4.98
N LYS A 42 4.20 -21.19 -5.91
CA LYS A 42 4.07 -19.98 -6.76
C LYS A 42 3.66 -18.77 -5.93
N ALA A 43 2.65 -18.90 -5.07
CA ALA A 43 2.18 -17.80 -4.23
C ALA A 43 3.30 -17.27 -3.30
N SER A 44 4.03 -18.19 -2.67
CA SER A 44 5.19 -17.83 -1.83
C SER A 44 6.34 -17.21 -2.62
N ALA A 45 6.60 -17.66 -3.86
CA ALA A 45 7.61 -17.05 -4.72
C ALA A 45 7.22 -15.61 -5.15
N ASN A 46 5.95 -15.35 -5.43
CA ASN A 46 5.45 -13.99 -5.67
C ASN A 46 5.63 -13.10 -4.44
N ALA A 47 5.19 -13.57 -3.27
CA ALA A 47 5.34 -12.80 -2.03
C ALA A 47 6.82 -12.48 -1.71
N ALA A 48 7.73 -13.41 -2.00
CA ALA A 48 9.16 -13.21 -1.88
C ALA A 48 9.68 -12.15 -2.87
N ALA A 49 9.24 -12.21 -4.12
CA ALA A 49 9.61 -11.24 -5.15
C ALA A 49 9.12 -9.84 -4.80
N ASP A 50 7.86 -9.72 -4.36
CA ASP A 50 7.23 -8.45 -3.99
C ASP A 50 7.94 -7.81 -2.80
N SER A 51 8.20 -8.59 -1.75
CA SER A 51 8.95 -8.12 -0.57
C SER A 51 10.36 -7.64 -0.94
N ALA A 52 11.05 -8.40 -1.80
CA ALA A 52 12.40 -8.06 -2.23
C ALA A 52 12.42 -6.81 -3.15
N ALA A 53 11.40 -6.63 -4.00
CA ALA A 53 11.24 -5.44 -4.82
C ALA A 53 10.99 -4.19 -3.97
N ILE A 54 10.11 -4.27 -2.96
CA ILE A 54 9.86 -3.16 -2.02
C ILE A 54 11.14 -2.77 -1.28
N ALA A 55 11.87 -3.75 -0.75
CA ALA A 55 13.13 -3.48 -0.04
C ALA A 55 14.19 -2.81 -0.92
N ALA A 56 14.30 -3.25 -2.18
CA ALA A 56 15.16 -2.61 -3.17
C ALA A 56 14.75 -1.15 -3.41
N ALA A 57 13.45 -0.92 -3.63
CA ALA A 57 12.91 0.40 -3.92
C ALA A 57 13.08 1.38 -2.76
N GLU A 58 12.77 0.97 -1.53
CA GLU A 58 12.96 1.80 -0.33
C GLU A 58 14.43 2.15 -0.10
N THR A 59 15.32 1.16 -0.21
CA THR A 59 16.76 1.39 -0.03
C THR A 59 17.31 2.32 -1.12
N ALA A 60 16.85 2.18 -2.37
CA ALA A 60 17.26 3.04 -3.48
C ALA A 60 16.90 4.53 -3.27
N SER A 61 15.89 4.83 -2.44
CA SER A 61 15.51 6.23 -2.12
C SER A 61 16.59 6.99 -1.33
N SER A 62 17.46 6.27 -0.60
CA SER A 62 18.43 6.86 0.34
C SER A 62 19.86 6.38 0.15
N SER A 63 20.08 5.40 -0.74
CA SER A 63 21.34 4.66 -0.87
C SER A 63 21.67 4.32 -2.33
N SER A 64 22.84 3.74 -2.56
CA SER A 64 23.26 3.32 -3.91
C SER A 64 22.47 2.11 -4.43
N THR A 65 22.40 1.94 -5.75
CA THR A 65 21.80 0.75 -6.40
C THR A 65 22.40 -0.57 -5.90
N ALA A 66 23.70 -0.60 -5.60
CA ALA A 66 24.36 -1.79 -5.05
C ALA A 66 23.77 -2.18 -3.68
N GLN A 67 23.64 -1.21 -2.77
CA GLN A 67 23.04 -1.43 -1.45
C GLN A 67 21.55 -1.81 -1.55
N ALA A 68 20.82 -1.22 -2.51
CA ALA A 68 19.44 -1.61 -2.78
C ALA A 68 19.32 -3.08 -3.19
N CYS A 69 20.22 -3.56 -4.06
CA CYS A 69 20.24 -4.96 -4.47
C CYS A 69 20.74 -5.91 -3.37
N ASP A 70 21.64 -5.46 -2.50
CA ASP A 70 22.05 -6.22 -1.31
C ASP A 70 20.86 -6.41 -0.34
N SER A 71 20.07 -5.36 -0.10
CA SER A 71 18.84 -5.42 0.70
C SER A 71 17.80 -6.36 0.08
N ALA A 72 17.60 -6.30 -1.25
CA ALA A 72 16.73 -7.21 -1.98
C ALA A 72 17.16 -8.69 -1.82
N ALA A 73 18.47 -8.96 -1.84
CA ALA A 73 19.02 -10.30 -1.65
C ALA A 73 18.78 -10.83 -0.23
N GLU A 74 18.92 -9.98 0.78
CA GLU A 74 18.64 -10.32 2.17
C GLU A 74 17.15 -10.68 2.35
N VAL A 75 16.24 -9.83 1.85
CA VAL A 75 14.79 -10.06 1.95
C VAL A 75 14.35 -11.29 1.16
N ALA A 76 14.94 -11.54 -0.02
CA ALA A 76 14.71 -12.77 -0.77
C ALA A 76 15.10 -14.01 0.06
N THR A 77 16.26 -13.96 0.72
CA THR A 77 16.77 -15.05 1.57
C THR A 77 15.87 -15.30 2.78
N LEU A 78 15.39 -14.25 3.45
CA LEU A 78 14.42 -14.34 4.54
C LEU A 78 13.11 -15.00 4.09
N ASN A 79 12.72 -14.78 2.83
CA ASN A 79 11.58 -15.42 2.19
C ASN A 79 11.95 -16.74 1.48
N GLN A 80 13.05 -17.39 1.88
CA GLN A 80 13.55 -18.66 1.33
C GLN A 80 13.60 -18.69 -0.21
N ALA A 81 13.92 -17.56 -0.83
CA ALA A 81 14.16 -17.40 -2.25
C ALA A 81 15.61 -16.93 -2.43
N THR A 82 16.12 -17.03 -3.66
CA THR A 82 17.45 -16.55 -4.02
C THR A 82 17.31 -15.43 -5.03
N LEU A 83 18.05 -14.34 -4.84
CA LEU A 83 18.07 -13.26 -5.83
C LEU A 83 18.70 -13.75 -7.14
N VAL A 84 17.97 -13.61 -8.24
CA VAL A 84 18.43 -13.96 -9.59
C VAL A 84 18.91 -12.71 -10.33
N SER A 85 18.14 -11.63 -10.25
CA SER A 85 18.51 -10.33 -10.80
C SER A 85 17.90 -9.19 -9.99
N CYS A 86 18.60 -8.08 -9.91
CA CYS A 86 18.09 -6.83 -9.35
C CYS A 86 18.55 -5.69 -10.25
N ASP A 87 17.62 -4.84 -10.62
CA ASP A 87 17.87 -3.69 -11.46
C ASP A 87 17.03 -2.51 -10.93
N VAL A 88 17.66 -1.34 -10.82
CA VAL A 88 17.00 -0.13 -10.34
C VAL A 88 17.23 0.95 -11.39
N HIS A 89 16.15 1.41 -12.00
CA HIS A 89 16.17 2.38 -13.08
C HIS A 89 15.22 3.53 -12.75
N GLY A 90 15.81 4.70 -12.45
CA GLY A 90 15.04 5.89 -12.09
C GLY A 90 14.19 5.66 -10.85
N GLU A 91 12.87 5.70 -11.02
CA GLU A 91 11.87 5.58 -9.96
C GLU A 91 11.27 4.15 -9.84
N GLU A 92 11.87 3.13 -10.46
CA GLU A 92 11.39 1.74 -10.41
C GLU A 92 12.53 0.76 -10.08
N ALA A 93 12.28 -0.16 -9.15
CA ALA A 93 13.12 -1.33 -8.89
C ALA A 93 12.46 -2.59 -9.46
N THR A 94 13.18 -3.33 -10.32
CA THR A 94 12.76 -4.63 -10.87
C THR A 94 13.63 -5.73 -10.27
N VAL A 95 12.99 -6.66 -9.55
CA VAL A 95 13.68 -7.75 -8.84
C VAL A 95 13.16 -9.08 -9.32
N THR A 96 14.07 -10.00 -9.66
CA THR A 96 13.76 -11.39 -9.97
C THR A 96 14.32 -12.29 -8.89
N VAL A 97 13.47 -13.11 -8.29
CA VAL A 97 13.87 -14.14 -7.32
C VAL A 97 13.61 -15.53 -7.86
N GLY A 98 14.42 -16.50 -7.46
CA GLY A 98 14.32 -17.90 -7.79
C GLY A 98 14.00 -18.73 -6.56
N ARG A 99 13.18 -19.77 -6.73
CA ARG A 99 12.97 -20.83 -5.74
C ARG A 99 13.10 -22.19 -6.41
N ASP A 100 13.77 -23.10 -5.73
CA ASP A 100 13.90 -24.48 -6.19
C ASP A 100 12.69 -25.30 -5.76
N ILE A 101 12.02 -25.91 -6.74
CA ILE A 101 10.92 -26.85 -6.52
C ILE A 101 11.34 -28.18 -7.17
N PHE A 102 11.64 -29.17 -6.33
CA PHE A 102 12.22 -30.45 -6.77
C PHE A 102 13.53 -30.25 -7.57
N ALA A 103 13.50 -30.53 -8.87
CA ALA A 103 14.65 -30.45 -9.76
C ALA A 103 14.60 -29.23 -10.71
N THR A 104 13.66 -28.30 -10.51
CA THR A 104 13.47 -27.12 -11.39
C THR A 104 13.52 -25.85 -10.55
N THR A 105 14.31 -24.88 -11.00
CA THR A 105 14.31 -23.52 -10.45
C THR A 105 13.21 -22.72 -11.13
N TYR A 106 12.28 -22.19 -10.34
CA TYR A 106 11.23 -21.28 -10.79
C TYR A 106 11.61 -19.85 -10.43
N SER A 107 11.58 -18.94 -11.39
CA SER A 107 11.84 -17.53 -11.16
C SER A 107 10.56 -16.68 -11.30
N VAL A 108 10.47 -15.66 -10.46
CA VAL A 108 9.40 -14.66 -10.46
C VAL A 108 10.04 -13.28 -10.47
N THR A 109 9.49 -12.38 -11.28
CA THR A 109 9.88 -10.97 -11.32
C THR A 109 8.77 -10.12 -10.72
N ALA A 110 9.14 -9.20 -9.83
CA ALA A 110 8.29 -8.19 -9.25
C ALA A 110 8.90 -6.79 -9.45
N ARG A 111 8.05 -5.76 -9.28
CA ARG A 111 8.45 -4.36 -9.44
C ARG A 111 7.89 -3.52 -8.30
N ALA A 112 8.66 -2.55 -7.85
CA ALA A 112 8.23 -1.57 -6.85
C ALA A 112 8.71 -0.17 -7.24
N ALA A 113 7.90 0.85 -6.96
CA ALA A 113 8.27 2.23 -7.18
C ALA A 113 9.22 2.70 -6.08
N VAL A 114 10.34 3.32 -6.46
CA VAL A 114 11.29 3.96 -5.53
C VAL A 114 10.59 5.16 -4.91
N PRO A 115 10.41 5.21 -3.58
CA PRO A 115 9.87 6.39 -2.93
C PRO A 115 10.75 7.59 -3.26
N ARG A 116 10.16 8.70 -3.71
CA ARG A 116 10.91 9.95 -3.78
C ARG A 116 11.40 10.28 -2.36
N PRO A 117 12.67 10.67 -2.19
CA PRO A 117 13.15 11.12 -0.89
C PRO A 117 12.17 12.18 -0.41
N THR A 118 11.53 11.94 0.73
CA THR A 118 10.79 12.98 1.43
C THR A 118 11.84 13.98 1.87
N HIS A 119 12.13 14.96 1.01
CA HIS A 119 12.74 16.18 1.49
C HIS A 119 11.78 16.67 2.56
N GLN A 120 12.17 16.59 3.84
CA GLN A 120 11.65 17.52 4.83
C GLN A 120 11.71 18.86 4.15
N THR A 121 10.54 19.40 3.79
CA THR A 121 10.41 20.46 2.82
C THR A 121 11.23 21.63 3.35
N SER A 122 12.44 21.81 2.82
CA SER A 122 13.41 22.80 3.30
C SER A 122 13.05 24.22 2.86
N GLY A 123 11.83 24.40 2.36
CA GLY A 123 11.26 25.69 2.03
C GLY A 123 10.79 26.41 3.29
N ALA A 124 10.95 27.73 3.29
CA ALA A 124 10.25 28.57 4.25
C ALA A 124 8.74 28.34 4.14
N ASN A 125 8.01 28.55 5.23
CA ASN A 125 6.56 28.48 5.27
C ASN A 125 5.92 29.30 4.12
N GLY A 126 5.12 28.64 3.28
CA GLY A 126 4.51 29.25 2.10
C GLY A 126 5.44 29.35 0.88
N ALA A 127 6.61 28.70 0.88
CA ALA A 127 7.57 28.70 -0.23
C ALA A 127 8.08 27.29 -0.61
N ILE A 128 7.23 26.27 -0.51
CA ILE A 128 7.55 24.90 -0.90
C ILE A 128 7.25 24.74 -2.40
N PRO A 129 8.23 24.34 -3.23
CA PRO A 129 7.98 24.06 -4.65
C PRO A 129 6.91 22.97 -4.82
N LEU A 130 5.94 23.19 -5.72
CA LEU A 130 4.84 22.22 -5.94
C LEU A 130 5.33 20.83 -6.39
N GLU A 131 6.49 20.75 -7.04
CA GLU A 131 7.15 19.48 -7.42
C GLU A 131 7.56 18.62 -6.21
N ASN A 132 7.71 19.24 -5.04
CA ASN A 132 8.00 18.59 -3.77
C ASN A 132 6.72 18.24 -2.98
N LEU A 133 5.55 18.60 -3.51
CA LEU A 133 4.25 18.30 -2.92
C LEU A 133 3.52 17.23 -3.74
N MET A 134 2.55 16.60 -3.12
CA MET A 134 1.63 15.68 -3.77
C MET A 134 0.26 16.31 -3.90
N VAL A 135 -0.32 16.20 -5.08
CA VAL A 135 -1.75 16.47 -5.27
C VAL A 135 -2.56 15.34 -4.63
N VAL A 136 -3.52 15.70 -3.79
CA VAL A 136 -4.46 14.76 -3.20
C VAL A 136 -5.63 14.62 -4.17
N SER A 137 -5.77 13.44 -4.77
CA SER A 137 -6.87 13.12 -5.68
C SER A 137 -7.73 12.00 -5.09
N TYR A 138 -8.88 12.37 -4.53
CA TYR A 138 -9.83 11.44 -3.92
C TYR A 138 -11.26 12.00 -4.05
N PRO A 139 -12.32 11.17 -4.17
CA PRO A 139 -13.70 11.69 -4.21
C PRO A 139 -14.03 12.53 -2.97
N GLY A 140 -14.57 13.73 -3.19
CA GLY A 140 -14.82 14.72 -2.12
C GLY A 140 -13.69 15.72 -1.91
N VAL A 141 -12.51 15.52 -2.50
CA VAL A 141 -11.41 16.51 -2.46
C VAL A 141 -11.59 17.53 -3.58
N ARG A 142 -11.43 18.82 -3.27
CA ARG A 142 -11.48 19.91 -4.24
C ARG A 142 -10.39 19.75 -5.30
N ALA A 143 -10.79 19.80 -6.57
CA ALA A 143 -9.89 19.65 -7.71
C ALA A 143 -9.33 20.98 -8.25
N ASP A 144 -9.96 22.12 -7.95
CA ASP A 144 -9.56 23.42 -8.47
C ASP A 144 -9.70 24.57 -7.44
N PRO A 145 -8.58 25.21 -7.05
CA PRO A 145 -7.22 24.67 -7.17
C PRO A 145 -7.09 23.29 -6.48
N PRO A 146 -6.18 22.42 -6.94
CA PRO A 146 -5.95 21.13 -6.31
C PRO A 146 -5.44 21.29 -4.88
N VAL A 147 -5.83 20.36 -4.01
CA VAL A 147 -5.26 20.24 -2.67
C VAL A 147 -3.87 19.62 -2.76
N TYR A 148 -2.85 20.35 -2.31
CA TYR A 148 -1.47 19.87 -2.22
C TYR A 148 -1.08 19.64 -0.77
N LEU A 149 -0.32 18.58 -0.50
CA LEU A 149 0.25 18.30 0.81
C LEU A 149 1.68 17.75 0.68
N ARG A 150 2.43 17.77 1.78
CA ARG A 150 3.67 17.01 1.92
C ARG A 150 3.38 15.52 1.62
N PRO A 151 4.28 14.76 0.97
CA PRO A 151 3.98 13.40 0.51
C PRO A 151 3.46 12.43 1.60
N ASP A 152 4.03 12.50 2.79
CA ASP A 152 3.61 11.74 3.97
C ASP A 152 2.21 12.16 4.46
N ALA A 153 1.95 13.46 4.61
CA ALA A 153 0.65 14.00 4.97
C ALA A 153 -0.43 13.65 3.92
N ALA A 154 -0.09 13.68 2.62
CA ALA A 154 -0.97 13.28 1.54
C ALA A 154 -1.35 11.79 1.63
N SER A 155 -0.35 10.92 1.85
CA SER A 155 -0.58 9.48 2.02
C SER A 155 -1.41 9.18 3.27
N ALA A 156 -1.14 9.88 4.37
CA ALA A 156 -1.90 9.76 5.61
C ALA A 156 -3.36 10.21 5.42
N LEU A 157 -3.58 11.34 4.72
CA LEU A 157 -4.92 11.85 4.44
C LEU A 157 -5.71 10.86 3.59
N VAL A 158 -5.14 10.31 2.52
CA VAL A 158 -5.84 9.32 1.67
C VAL A 158 -6.27 8.09 2.48
N GLN A 159 -5.43 7.59 3.38
CA GLN A 159 -5.79 6.49 4.28
C GLN A 159 -6.93 6.88 5.23
N MET A 160 -6.92 8.11 5.77
CA MET A 160 -8.01 8.62 6.61
C MET A 160 -9.32 8.73 5.83
N LEU A 161 -9.29 9.26 4.60
CA LEU A 161 -10.47 9.41 3.74
C LEU A 161 -11.06 8.04 3.36
N ASP A 162 -10.21 7.05 3.07
CA ASP A 162 -10.64 5.69 2.77
C ASP A 162 -11.28 5.00 3.99
N ALA A 163 -10.69 5.19 5.17
CA ALA A 163 -11.28 4.71 6.42
C ALA A 163 -12.63 5.36 6.71
N TYR A 164 -12.76 6.67 6.51
CA TYR A 164 -14.04 7.37 6.64
C TYR A 164 -15.10 6.79 5.70
N HIS A 165 -14.75 6.63 4.42
CA HIS A 165 -15.65 6.09 3.41
C HIS A 165 -16.07 4.65 3.70
N SER A 166 -15.13 3.78 4.08
CA SER A 166 -15.44 2.39 4.39
C SER A 166 -16.37 2.22 5.60
N GLN A 167 -16.30 3.12 6.58
CA GLN A 167 -17.11 3.05 7.80
C GLN A 167 -18.48 3.72 7.66
N THR A 168 -18.55 4.82 6.91
CA THR A 168 -19.75 5.67 6.83
C THR A 168 -20.51 5.52 5.52
N GLY A 169 -19.84 5.13 4.44
CA GLY A 169 -20.35 5.16 3.07
C GLY A 169 -20.28 6.54 2.41
N ASP A 170 -19.94 7.60 3.15
CA ASP A 170 -19.88 8.98 2.69
C ASP A 170 -18.45 9.38 2.29
N TYR A 171 -18.30 10.54 1.63
CA TYR A 171 -17.01 11.16 1.33
C TYR A 171 -16.83 12.43 2.17
N LEU A 172 -15.67 12.56 2.81
CA LEU A 172 -15.34 13.73 3.61
C LEU A 172 -14.84 14.87 2.69
N PRO A 173 -15.46 16.07 2.70
CA PRO A 173 -15.10 17.14 1.78
C PRO A 173 -13.81 17.82 2.22
N VAL A 174 -12.73 17.68 1.44
CA VAL A 174 -11.45 18.37 1.70
C VAL A 174 -11.33 19.55 0.76
N ASP A 175 -11.15 20.73 1.32
CA ASP A 175 -11.18 21.98 0.57
C ASP A 175 -9.80 22.61 0.47
N GLU A 176 -9.06 22.67 1.56
CA GLU A 176 -7.78 23.36 1.59
C GLU A 176 -6.65 22.48 2.10
N GLY A 177 -5.46 22.74 1.57
CA GLY A 177 -4.20 22.12 1.95
C GLY A 177 -3.11 23.17 1.92
N TYR A 178 -2.03 22.94 1.19
CA TYR A 178 -0.93 23.90 1.06
C TYR A 178 -1.39 25.29 0.60
N ARG A 179 -0.96 26.33 1.32
CA ARG A 179 -1.16 27.74 0.98
C ARG A 179 0.19 28.43 0.85
N ASP A 180 0.45 29.05 -0.30
CA ASP A 180 1.69 29.79 -0.52
C ASP A 180 1.71 31.12 0.25
N LEU A 181 2.88 31.77 0.31
CA LEU A 181 3.06 33.00 1.07
C LEU A 181 2.17 34.13 0.56
N ALA A 182 1.96 34.21 -0.77
CA ALA A 182 1.11 35.21 -1.38
C ALA A 182 -0.37 34.99 -1.04
N GLY A 183 -0.85 33.76 -1.08
CA GLY A 183 -2.19 33.38 -0.63
C GLY A 183 -2.39 33.63 0.86
N GLN A 184 -1.38 33.34 1.69
CA GLN A 184 -1.46 33.66 3.12
C GLN A 184 -1.50 35.17 3.37
N GLN A 185 -0.78 35.98 2.58
CA GLN A 185 -0.87 37.44 2.66
C GLN A 185 -2.28 37.93 2.31
N GLN A 186 -2.90 37.39 1.25
CA GLN A 186 -4.27 37.75 0.86
C GLN A 186 -5.28 37.41 1.97
N ALA A 187 -5.19 36.21 2.56
CA ALA A 187 -6.05 35.83 3.67
C ALA A 187 -5.85 36.73 4.91
N PHE A 188 -4.60 37.11 5.19
CA PHE A 188 -4.29 38.01 6.30
C PHE A 188 -4.82 39.43 6.07
N ASP A 189 -4.74 39.94 4.83
CA ASP A 189 -5.30 41.25 4.46
C ASP A 189 -6.83 41.27 4.57
N GLU A 190 -7.50 40.14 4.30
CA GLU A 190 -8.95 40.02 4.39
C GLU A 190 -9.45 39.86 5.84
N TYR A 191 -8.86 38.94 6.60
CA TYR A 191 -9.41 38.53 7.90
C TYR A 191 -8.64 39.06 9.12
N GLY A 192 -7.35 39.32 8.97
CA GLY A 192 -6.47 39.77 10.05
C GLY A 192 -6.33 38.78 11.22
N TRP A 193 -5.46 39.11 12.17
CA TRP A 193 -5.33 38.34 13.42
C TRP A 193 -6.56 38.54 14.32
N PRO A 194 -7.08 37.50 15.02
CA PRO A 194 -6.58 36.13 15.08
C PRO A 194 -7.10 35.18 13.99
N ARG A 195 -7.98 35.64 13.11
CA ARG A 195 -8.69 34.79 12.13
C ARG A 195 -7.83 34.30 10.97
N ALA A 196 -6.65 34.91 10.77
CA ALA A 196 -5.65 34.45 9.84
C ALA A 196 -4.27 34.52 10.50
N ALA A 197 -3.48 33.46 10.33
CA ALA A 197 -2.09 33.42 10.79
C ALA A 197 -1.25 34.50 10.08
N ILE A 198 -0.22 35.00 10.78
CA ILE A 198 0.76 35.91 10.19
C ILE A 198 1.40 35.22 8.98
N PRO A 199 1.57 35.90 7.83
CA PRO A 199 2.24 35.32 6.67
C PRO A 199 3.60 34.72 7.02
N GLY A 200 3.80 33.45 6.63
CA GLY A 200 4.98 32.68 6.98
C GLY A 200 4.90 31.91 8.30
N THR A 201 3.75 31.88 8.98
CA THR A 201 3.55 31.11 10.22
C THR A 201 2.36 30.15 10.19
N SER A 202 1.69 29.97 9.04
CA SER A 202 0.51 29.10 8.91
C SER A 202 0.90 27.65 8.72
N ASN A 203 0.20 26.70 9.35
CA ASN A 203 0.43 25.27 9.09
C ASN A 203 0.09 24.86 7.66
N HIS A 204 -0.83 25.57 6.99
CA HIS A 204 -1.05 25.42 5.55
C HIS A 204 0.21 25.75 4.74
N GLY A 205 1.01 26.72 5.17
CA GLY A 205 2.29 27.04 4.52
C GLY A 205 3.38 25.99 4.73
N GLN A 206 3.19 25.05 5.65
CA GLN A 206 4.05 23.88 5.85
C GLN A 206 3.57 22.64 5.08
N ALA A 207 2.44 22.73 4.36
CA ALA A 207 1.81 21.63 3.62
C ALA A 207 1.43 20.42 4.50
N ILE A 208 1.11 20.65 5.78
CA ILE A 208 0.69 19.63 6.75
C ILE A 208 -0.75 19.81 7.24
N ALA A 209 -1.36 20.97 6.99
CA ALA A 209 -2.72 21.26 7.44
C ALA A 209 -3.75 20.96 6.36
N VAL A 210 -4.95 20.55 6.78
CA VAL A 210 -6.12 20.36 5.93
C VAL A 210 -7.35 21.02 6.54
N ASP A 211 -8.17 21.61 5.68
CA ASP A 211 -9.47 22.18 6.07
C ASP A 211 -10.63 21.47 5.36
N PHE A 212 -11.68 21.18 6.13
CA PHE A 212 -12.96 20.62 5.67
C PHE A 212 -14.06 21.70 5.74
N VAL A 213 -14.14 22.61 4.77
CA VAL A 213 -14.89 23.88 4.86
C VAL A 213 -16.12 24.02 3.94
N ASN A 214 -16.35 23.14 2.95
CA ASN A 214 -17.50 23.23 2.04
C ASN A 214 -18.25 21.89 1.87
N PRO A 215 -19.29 21.63 2.68
CA PRO A 215 -19.73 22.40 3.84
C PRO A 215 -18.75 22.27 5.03
N PRO A 216 -18.70 23.27 5.93
CA PRO A 216 -17.75 23.22 7.02
C PRO A 216 -18.09 22.10 7.99
N VAL A 217 -17.07 21.35 8.39
CA VAL A 217 -17.18 20.42 9.51
C VAL A 217 -17.48 21.23 10.77
N VAL A 218 -18.69 21.05 11.30
CA VAL A 218 -19.17 21.75 12.49
C VAL A 218 -18.94 20.90 13.73
N ARG A 219 -18.49 21.53 14.82
CA ARG A 219 -18.31 20.86 16.11
C ARG A 219 -19.57 20.10 16.53
N GLY A 220 -19.41 18.81 16.83
CA GLY A 220 -20.50 17.93 17.25
C GLY A 220 -21.34 17.33 16.11
N ALA A 221 -21.10 17.71 14.85
CA ALA A 221 -21.62 16.99 13.70
C ALA A 221 -20.99 15.60 13.56
N ALA A 222 -21.61 14.71 12.80
CA ALA A 222 -21.15 13.33 12.61
C ALA A 222 -19.71 13.28 12.04
N GLN A 223 -19.39 14.13 11.05
CA GLN A 223 -18.04 14.21 10.48
C GLN A 223 -17.01 14.62 11.54
N HIS A 224 -17.32 15.66 12.31
CA HIS A 224 -16.43 16.14 13.37
C HIS A 224 -16.23 15.08 14.46
N ALA A 225 -17.30 14.41 14.90
CA ALA A 225 -17.22 13.35 15.90
C ALA A 225 -16.34 12.19 15.43
N TRP A 226 -16.48 11.79 14.16
CA TRP A 226 -15.64 10.75 13.57
C TRP A 226 -14.18 11.17 13.53
N LEU A 227 -13.87 12.40 13.10
CA LEU A 227 -12.50 12.91 13.06
C LEU A 227 -11.86 12.95 14.46
N VAL A 228 -12.60 13.43 15.47
CA VAL A 228 -12.12 13.44 16.88
C VAL A 228 -11.78 12.04 17.38
N GLU A 229 -12.53 11.02 16.98
CA GLU A 229 -12.31 9.65 17.41
C GLU A 229 -11.21 8.92 16.61
N ASN A 230 -11.05 9.25 15.32
CA ASN A 230 -10.25 8.43 14.39
C ASN A 230 -9.02 9.13 13.80
N ALA A 231 -9.00 10.45 13.66
CA ALA A 231 -7.97 11.15 12.88
C ALA A 231 -6.55 10.94 13.44
N ALA A 232 -6.41 10.83 14.76
CA ALA A 232 -5.14 10.62 15.44
C ALA A 232 -4.42 9.33 15.02
N GLN A 233 -5.16 8.27 14.63
CA GLN A 233 -4.56 7.02 14.17
C GLN A 233 -3.86 7.16 12.81
N PHE A 234 -4.20 8.22 12.06
CA PHE A 234 -3.55 8.59 10.81
C PHE A 234 -2.55 9.74 10.99
N GLY A 235 -2.28 10.16 12.23
CA GLY A 235 -1.36 11.26 12.54
C GLY A 235 -1.95 12.65 12.37
N PHE A 236 -3.28 12.80 12.27
CA PHE A 236 -3.93 14.10 12.24
C PHE A 236 -4.49 14.50 13.61
N GLU A 237 -4.20 15.72 14.03
CA GLU A 237 -4.67 16.31 15.28
C GLU A 237 -5.50 17.57 14.98
N PRO A 238 -6.59 17.83 15.73
CA PRO A 238 -7.35 19.05 15.53
C PRO A 238 -6.52 20.26 15.97
N LEU A 239 -6.68 21.40 15.30
CA LEU A 239 -6.11 22.64 15.83
C LEU A 239 -6.65 22.89 17.24
N THR A 240 -5.78 23.30 18.15
CA THR A 240 -6.16 23.55 19.55
C THR A 240 -6.99 24.83 19.71
N ASP A 241 -7.22 25.58 18.62
CA ASP A 241 -8.07 26.76 18.57
C ASP A 241 -9.56 26.34 18.59
N PRO A 242 -10.36 26.82 19.57
CA PRO A 242 -11.77 26.45 19.66
C PRO A 242 -12.62 26.86 18.44
N ASP A 243 -12.16 27.84 17.64
CA ASP A 243 -12.95 28.45 16.55
C ASP A 243 -12.82 27.74 15.19
N GLU A 244 -11.95 26.73 15.05
CA GLU A 244 -11.69 26.05 13.76
C GLU A 244 -11.89 24.52 13.82
N PRO A 245 -13.13 24.02 14.07
CA PRO A 245 -13.42 22.57 14.12
C PRO A 245 -13.15 21.82 12.79
N TRP A 246 -12.94 22.54 11.70
CA TRP A 246 -12.61 22.00 10.39
C TRP A 246 -11.10 21.87 10.14
N HIS A 247 -10.23 22.41 11.01
CA HIS A 247 -8.78 22.44 10.77
C HIS A 247 -8.07 21.29 11.47
N TRP A 248 -7.28 20.54 10.71
CA TRP A 248 -6.54 19.38 11.21
C TRP A 248 -5.10 19.40 10.70
N ASP A 249 -4.14 19.26 11.61
CA ASP A 249 -2.72 19.26 11.35
C ASP A 249 -2.16 17.84 11.35
N TYR A 250 -1.35 17.52 10.36
CA TYR A 250 -0.54 16.30 10.36
C TYR A 250 0.69 16.45 11.27
N ALA A 251 0.75 15.63 12.32
CA ALA A 251 1.80 15.59 13.33
C ALA A 251 2.70 14.33 13.25
N GLY A 252 2.47 13.46 12.25
CA GLY A 252 3.23 12.23 11.97
C GLY A 252 4.46 12.41 11.11
#